data_AF-A0A482X3K3-F1
#
_entry.id   AF-A0A482X3K3-F1
#
_cell.length_a   1.000
_cell.length_b   1.000
_cell.length_c   1.000
_cell.angle_alpha   90.00
_cell.angle_beta   90.00
_cell.angle_gamma   90.00
#
_symmetry.space_group_name_H-M   'P 1'
#
loop_
_entity.id
_entity.type
_entity.pdbx_description
1 polymer ?
#
loop_
_entity_poly.entity_id
_entity_poly.type
_entity_poly.pdbx_seq_one_letter_code
_entity_poly.pdbx_strand_id
1 'polypeptide(L)' 'MAKSKNHTNHNQNRKDHRNKIKKPKKHRHESSMGMDPKFLKNQRFAKKHNLKTAKQVKRAVARQAYREIKAKNDPKP' A
#
# COMPACT_ATOMS: atom_id res chain seq x y z
N MET A 1 19.07 22.68 54.52
CA MET A 1 18.65 22.20 53.18
C MET A 1 17.43 21.29 53.36
N ALA A 2 16.23 21.76 53.03
CA ALA A 2 15.02 20.94 53.17
C ALA A 2 14.88 19.99 51.96
N LYS A 3 14.58 18.71 52.21
CA LYS A 3 14.44 17.71 51.13
C LYS A 3 13.17 18.00 50.31
N SER A 4 13.30 17.97 48.98
CA SER A 4 12.18 18.06 48.03
C SER A 4 11.84 16.69 47.44
N LYS A 5 10.76 16.60 46.67
CA LYS A 5 10.37 15.35 45.98
C LYS A 5 11.21 15.14 44.73
N ASN A 6 11.79 13.95 44.59
CA ASN A 6 12.73 13.63 43.51
C ASN A 6 12.06 13.29 42.16
N HIS A 7 10.84 12.74 42.14
CA HIS A 7 10.12 12.39 40.89
C HIS A 7 8.60 12.24 41.11
N THR A 8 7.77 12.53 40.09
CA THR A 8 6.32 12.26 40.10
C THR A 8 5.72 12.11 38.69
N ASN A 9 4.80 11.16 38.54
CA ASN A 9 3.99 10.95 37.33
C ASN A 9 2.50 11.35 37.53
N HIS A 10 2.18 12.03 38.64
CA HIS A 10 0.80 12.19 39.12
C HIS A 10 -0.18 12.85 38.13
N ASN A 11 0.27 13.79 37.30
CA ASN A 11 -0.59 14.54 36.38
C ASN A 11 -0.32 14.23 34.89
N GLN A 12 0.61 13.32 34.55
CA GLN A 12 0.93 13.09 33.14
C GLN A 12 -0.23 12.38 32.42
N ASN A 13 -0.78 11.32 33.01
CA ASN A 13 -1.94 10.62 32.44
C ASN A 13 -3.11 11.58 32.17
N ARG A 14 -3.41 12.49 33.10
CA ARG A 14 -4.49 13.48 32.94
C ARG A 14 -4.23 14.42 31.75
N LYS A 15 -2.98 14.87 31.57
CA LYS A 15 -2.59 15.71 30.43
C LYS A 15 -2.66 14.94 29.11
N ASP A 16 -2.18 13.70 29.08
CA ASP A 16 -2.16 12.86 27.87
C ASP A 16 -3.59 12.54 27.40
N HIS A 17 -4.50 12.30 28.35
CA HIS A 17 -5.90 12.07 28.05
C HIS A 17 -6.71 13.35 27.75
N ARG A 18 -6.27 14.54 28.18
CA ARG A 18 -6.93 15.82 27.84
C ARG A 18 -7.02 16.02 26.33
N ASN A 19 -5.96 15.68 25.60
CA ASN A 19 -5.92 15.74 24.13
C ASN A 19 -6.31 14.42 23.44
N LYS A 20 -6.62 13.39 24.23
CA LYS A 20 -6.85 12.00 23.83
C LYS A 20 -5.60 11.39 23.16
N ILE A 21 -5.15 10.25 23.66
CA ILE A 21 -4.11 9.46 23.00
C ILE A 21 -4.68 8.88 21.71
N LYS A 22 -4.30 9.46 20.56
CA LYS A 22 -4.78 9.04 19.23
C LYS A 22 -3.93 7.88 18.71
N LYS A 23 -4.58 6.88 18.14
CA LYS A 23 -3.88 5.82 17.38
C LYS A 23 -3.26 6.42 16.11
N PRO A 24 -2.12 5.89 15.63
CA PRO A 24 -1.55 6.32 14.36
C PRO A 24 -2.55 6.08 13.23
N LYS A 25 -2.55 6.98 12.24
CA LYS A 25 -3.44 6.87 11.07
C LYS A 25 -2.93 5.74 10.17
N LYS A 26 -3.82 4.84 9.78
CA LYS A 26 -3.56 3.82 8.76
C LYS A 26 -4.00 4.39 7.41
N HIS A 27 -3.08 4.41 6.44
CA HIS A 27 -3.36 4.84 5.07
C HIS A 27 -3.57 3.62 4.18
N ARG A 28 -4.35 3.77 3.09
CA ARG A 28 -4.58 2.67 2.13
C ARG A 28 -3.29 2.19 1.45
N HIS A 29 -2.34 3.11 1.26
CA HIS A 29 -1.04 2.82 0.67
C HIS A 29 0.05 3.34 1.61
N GLU A 30 0.90 2.43 2.08
CA GLU A 30 2.04 2.75 2.95
C GLU A 30 3.30 3.05 2.12
N SER A 31 4.31 3.62 2.76
CA SER A 31 5.59 3.88 2.10
C SER A 31 6.35 2.58 1.86
N SER A 32 7.10 2.50 0.76
CA SER A 32 7.99 1.38 0.47
C SER A 32 9.40 1.57 1.04
N MET A 33 9.54 2.45 2.05
CA MET A 33 10.83 2.76 2.68
C MET A 33 11.30 1.55 3.49
N GLY A 34 12.56 1.15 3.32
CA GLY A 34 13.12 -0.04 3.99
C GLY A 34 12.86 -1.36 3.26
N MET A 35 12.19 -1.36 2.11
CA MET A 35 12.11 -2.55 1.25
C MET A 35 13.43 -2.79 0.49
N ASP A 36 13.67 -4.05 0.10
CA ASP A 36 14.86 -4.46 -0.64
C ASP A 36 15.09 -3.58 -1.90
N PRO A 37 16.25 -2.91 -2.02
CA PRO A 37 16.59 -2.11 -3.18
C PRO A 37 16.53 -2.87 -4.50
N LYS A 38 16.89 -4.17 -4.53
CA LYS A 38 16.87 -4.99 -5.76
C LYS A 38 15.43 -5.21 -6.23
N PHE A 39 14.54 -5.56 -5.32
CA PHE A 39 13.11 -5.64 -5.60
C PHE A 39 12.52 -4.30 -6.07
N LEU A 40 12.83 -3.20 -5.37
CA LEU A 40 12.31 -1.87 -5.73
C LEU A 40 12.79 -1.42 -7.12
N LYS A 41 14.05 -1.69 -7.47
CA LYS A 41 14.59 -1.40 -8.80
C LYS A 41 13.79 -2.13 -9.88
N ASN A 42 13.55 -3.44 -9.71
CA ASN A 42 12.74 -4.21 -10.65
C ASN A 42 11.30 -3.70 -10.74
N GLN A 43 10.65 -3.46 -9.60
CA GLN A 43 9.27 -2.95 -9.56
C GLN A 43 9.13 -1.60 -10.29
N ARG A 44 10.13 -0.71 -10.15
CA ARG A 44 10.16 0.58 -10.86
C ARG A 44 10.22 0.38 -12.37
N PHE A 45 11.07 -0.50 -12.88
CA PHE A 45 11.15 -0.78 -14.32
C PHE A 45 9.87 -1.45 -14.85
N ALA A 46 9.32 -2.43 -14.12
CA ALA A 46 8.06 -3.07 -14.48
C ALA A 46 6.92 -2.05 -14.63
N LYS A 47 6.80 -1.13 -13.66
CA LYS A 47 5.80 -0.05 -13.71
C LYS A 47 6.09 0.95 -14.84
N LYS A 48 7.36 1.30 -15.07
CA LYS A 48 7.78 2.27 -16.10
C LYS A 48 7.45 1.80 -17.52
N HIS A 49 7.66 0.52 -17.82
CA HIS A 49 7.49 -0.03 -19.16
C HIS A 49 6.10 -0.66 -19.41
N ASN A 50 5.17 -0.51 -18.46
CA ASN A 50 3.78 -0.88 -18.71
C ASN A 50 3.18 -0.03 -19.81
N LEU A 51 2.36 -0.67 -20.66
CA LEU A 51 1.57 0.05 -21.66
C LEU A 51 0.65 1.06 -20.98
N LYS A 52 0.41 2.19 -21.64
CA LYS A 52 -0.65 3.13 -21.24
C LYS A 52 -1.99 2.40 -21.18
N THR A 53 -2.84 2.81 -20.24
CA THR A 53 -4.13 2.18 -19.96
C THR A 53 -4.98 1.97 -21.21
N ALA A 54 -5.07 2.96 -22.10
CA ALA A 54 -5.83 2.84 -23.35
C ALA A 54 -5.33 1.69 -24.24
N LYS A 55 -4.01 1.48 -24.33
CA LYS A 55 -3.43 0.36 -25.11
C LYS A 55 -3.62 -0.97 -24.39
N GLN A 56 -3.60 -0.98 -23.05
CA GLN A 56 -3.88 -2.18 -22.25
C GLN A 56 -5.33 -2.64 -22.45
N VAL A 57 -6.30 -1.73 -22.39
CA VAL A 57 -7.73 -2.04 -22.60
C VAL A 57 -7.95 -2.60 -24.00
N LYS A 58 -7.42 -1.95 -25.04
CA LYS A 58 -7.52 -2.46 -26.43
C LYS A 58 -6.96 -3.87 -26.56
N ARG A 59 -5.78 -4.15 -25.98
CA ARG A 59 -5.19 -5.50 -25.97
C ARG A 59 -6.03 -6.50 -25.16
N ALA A 60 -6.66 -6.08 -24.06
CA ALA A 60 -7.50 -6.95 -23.25
C ALA A 60 -8.77 -7.36 -24.01
N VAL A 61 -9.46 -6.40 -24.65
CA VAL A 61 -10.64 -6.66 -25.49
C VAL A 61 -10.29 -7.57 -26.66
N ALA A 62 -9.21 -7.30 -27.39
CA ALA A 62 -8.76 -8.15 -28.48
C ALA A 62 -8.45 -9.59 -28.02
N ARG A 63 -7.83 -9.74 -26.84
CA ARG A 63 -7.58 -11.07 -26.25
C ARG A 63 -8.86 -11.77 -25.83
N GLN A 64 -9.84 -11.05 -25.29
CA GLN A 64 -11.15 -11.61 -24.93
C GLN A 64 -11.88 -12.10 -26.18
N ALA A 65 -11.98 -11.27 -27.22
CA ALA A 65 -12.58 -11.65 -28.50
C ALA A 65 -11.90 -12.88 -29.13
N TYR A 66 -10.56 -12.93 -29.12
CA TYR A 66 -9.83 -14.12 -29.60
C TYR A 66 -10.14 -15.38 -28.77
N ARG A 67 -10.24 -15.26 -27.44
CA ARG A 67 -10.59 -16.38 -26.56
C ARG A 67 -12.00 -16.89 -26.83
N GLU A 68 -12.95 -15.99 -27.06
CA GLU A 68 -14.33 -16.35 -27.40
C GLU A 68 -14.43 -17.05 -28.75
N ILE A 69 -13.73 -16.55 -29.77
CA ILE A 69 -13.64 -17.20 -31.10
C ILE A 69 -13.02 -18.59 -30.95
N LYS A 70 -11.91 -18.70 -30.21
CA LYS A 70 -11.25 -19.99 -29.97
C LYS A 70 -12.17 -20.98 -29.23
N ALA A 71 -12.88 -20.52 -28.21
CA ALA A 71 -13.80 -21.35 -27.44
C ALA A 71 -15.01 -21.84 -28.27
N LYS A 72 -15.43 -21.06 -29.28
CA LYS A 72 -16.48 -21.46 -30.23
C LYS A 72 -15.98 -22.46 -31.27
N ASN A 73 -14.72 -22.32 -31.72
CA ASN A 73 -14.16 -23.15 -32.79
C ASN A 73 -13.57 -24.49 -32.30
N ASP A 74 -13.07 -24.54 -31.06
CA ASP A 74 -12.62 -25.76 -30.38
C ASP A 74 -13.20 -25.76 -28.95
N PRO A 75 -14.46 -26.16 -28.76
CA PRO A 75 -14.98 -26.39 -27.42
C PRO A 75 -14.18 -27.56 -26.83
N LYS A 76 -13.42 -27.28 -25.76
CA LYS A 76 -12.80 -28.35 -24.97
C LYS A 76 -13.91 -29.32 -24.51
N PRO A 77 -13.67 -30.65 -24.54
CA PRO A 77 -14.62 -31.62 -24.02
C PRO A 77 -14.91 -31.37 -22.53
#